data_AF-A0A1X7SXP5-F1
#
_entry.id   AF-A0A1X7SXP5-F1
#
_cell.length_a   1.000
_cell.length_b   1.000
_cell.length_c   1.000
_cell.angle_alpha   90.00
_cell.angle_beta   90.00
_cell.angle_gamma   90.00
#
_symmetry.space_group_name_H-M   'P 1'
#
loop_
_entity.id
_entity.type
_entity.pdbx_description
1 polymer ?
#
loop_
_entity_poly.entity_id
_entity_poly.type
_entity_poly.pdbx_seq_one_letter_code
_entity_poly.pdbx_strand_id
1 'polypeptide(L)'
;MSAVQVALILSLVSLFSLPVNGDYKIGVGRYDITGPAAEIEMMGMANPSQIANGIHFRQYSRAFIVVDASNDTNRLVFVSIDACMGTQIMKNKVVEKLQSNKTFAGLYTDDNVCISGTHTHSGPAGYFQYLLYEITSRGFSQETLDAIVDGIVESIAEAHQNIVPGKLLYNTGVLLNASRNRSPTAYLLNPEADKALYQYDTDKEMVVIKFVDNNGADLGMIKYICMLLMKH
;
A
#
# COMPACT_ATOMS: atom_id res chain seq x y z
N MET A 1 36.61 22.87 -4.97
CA MET A 1 36.34 22.32 -6.31
C MET A 1 35.79 23.43 -7.18
N SER A 2 36.30 23.58 -8.40
CA SER A 2 35.77 24.60 -9.32
C SER A 2 34.36 24.20 -9.79
N ALA A 3 33.54 25.18 -10.18
CA ALA A 3 32.21 24.93 -10.74
C ALA A 3 32.24 23.95 -11.95
N VAL A 4 33.37 23.93 -12.67
CA VAL A 4 33.65 23.01 -13.78
C VAL A 4 33.80 21.56 -13.30
N GLN A 5 34.43 21.31 -12.15
CA GLN A 5 34.54 19.96 -11.58
C GLN A 5 33.19 19.42 -11.07
N VAL A 6 32.35 20.29 -10.52
CA VAL A 6 30.99 19.91 -10.07
C VAL A 6 30.10 19.60 -11.27
N ALA A 7 30.16 20.40 -12.34
CA ALA A 7 29.44 20.15 -13.57
C ALA A 7 29.89 18.85 -14.28
N LEU A 8 31.19 18.54 -14.28
CA LEU A 8 31.71 17.30 -14.85
C LEU A 8 31.24 16.06 -14.07
N ILE A 9 31.23 16.11 -12.73
CA ILE A 9 30.73 15.02 -11.89
C ILE A 9 29.22 14.81 -12.08
N LEU A 10 28.44 15.90 -12.14
CA LEU A 10 26.99 15.82 -12.43
C LEU A 10 26.69 15.28 -13.84
N SER A 11 27.52 15.61 -14.83
CA SER A 11 27.41 15.09 -16.19
C SER A 11 27.78 13.60 -16.28
N LEU A 12 28.74 13.14 -15.47
CA LEU A 12 29.12 11.72 -15.37
C LEU A 12 28.05 10.88 -14.65
N VAL A 13 27.38 11.42 -13.61
CA VAL A 13 26.28 10.74 -12.92
C VAL A 13 25.04 10.60 -13.82
N SER A 14 24.78 11.58 -14.69
CA SER A 14 23.68 11.51 -15.67
C SER A 14 23.98 10.57 -16.86
N LEU A 15 25.26 10.30 -17.15
CA LEU A 15 25.68 9.31 -18.17
C LEU A 15 25.66 7.85 -17.68
N PHE A 16 25.52 7.61 -16.37
CA PHE A 16 25.32 6.28 -15.77
C PHE A 16 23.88 6.01 -15.35
N SER A 17 22.90 6.54 -16.08
CA SER A 17 21.58 5.91 -16.12
C SER A 17 21.68 4.68 -17.00
N LEU A 18 22.38 3.64 -16.52
CA LEU A 18 22.18 2.30 -17.08
C LEU A 18 20.68 2.04 -17.01
N PRO A 19 20.01 1.68 -18.13
CA PRO A 19 18.68 1.13 -18.00
C PRO A 19 18.84 -0.07 -17.07
N VAL A 20 18.29 0.02 -15.86
CA VAL A 20 18.08 -1.16 -15.02
C VAL A 20 17.00 -1.93 -15.76
N ASN A 21 17.42 -2.68 -16.77
CA ASN A 21 16.67 -3.79 -17.31
C ASN A 21 16.77 -4.88 -16.23
N GLY A 22 16.12 -4.62 -15.10
CA GLY A 22 15.96 -5.61 -14.07
C GLY A 22 14.99 -6.62 -14.63
N ASP A 23 15.50 -7.78 -15.01
CA ASP A 23 14.63 -8.94 -15.12
C ASP A 23 14.11 -9.19 -13.70
N TYR A 24 12.79 -9.13 -13.53
CA TYR A 24 12.14 -9.39 -12.25
C TYR A 24 11.36 -10.69 -12.34
N LYS A 25 11.11 -11.31 -11.19
CA LYS A 25 10.02 -12.27 -11.06
C LYS A 25 8.92 -11.60 -10.26
N ILE A 26 7.69 -11.71 -10.74
CA ILE A 26 6.53 -11.01 -10.23
C ILE A 26 5.48 -12.02 -9.81
N GLY A 27 4.97 -11.86 -8.59
CA GLY A 27 3.84 -12.62 -8.07
C GLY A 27 2.68 -11.68 -7.74
N VAL A 28 1.46 -12.08 -8.07
CA VAL A 28 0.23 -11.35 -7.70
C VAL A 28 -0.78 -12.31 -7.06
N GLY A 29 -1.45 -11.84 -6.02
CA GLY A 29 -2.43 -12.63 -5.27
C GLY A 29 -3.50 -11.76 -4.64
N ARG A 30 -4.70 -12.32 -4.47
CA ARG A 30 -5.84 -11.60 -3.90
C ARG A 30 -6.71 -12.52 -3.07
N TYR A 31 -6.90 -12.16 -1.80
CA TYR A 31 -7.70 -12.94 -0.87
C TYR A 31 -8.71 -12.08 -0.09
N ASP A 32 -9.80 -12.69 0.38
CA ASP A 32 -10.84 -12.02 1.17
C ASP A 32 -10.33 -11.69 2.58
N ILE A 33 -10.58 -10.46 3.04
CA ILE A 33 -10.27 -9.99 4.40
C ILE A 33 -11.52 -9.46 5.12
N THR A 34 -12.71 -9.79 4.61
CA THR A 34 -13.97 -9.31 5.16
C THR A 34 -14.19 -9.88 6.56
N GLY A 35 -14.14 -9.02 7.58
CA GLY A 35 -14.50 -9.36 8.94
C GLY A 35 -16.02 -9.48 9.18
N PRO A 36 -16.47 -9.39 10.43
CA PRO A 36 -17.88 -9.49 10.80
C PRO A 36 -18.76 -8.49 10.04
N ALA A 37 -19.92 -8.94 9.59
CA ALA A 37 -20.82 -8.17 8.73
C ALA A 37 -21.94 -7.44 9.48
N ALA A 38 -22.17 -7.78 10.74
CA ALA A 38 -23.28 -7.26 11.55
C ALA A 38 -22.82 -7.00 12.98
N GLU A 39 -23.50 -6.06 13.65
CA GLU A 39 -23.32 -5.77 15.09
C GLU A 39 -21.89 -5.39 15.49
N ILE A 40 -21.13 -4.82 14.55
CA ILE A 40 -19.76 -4.33 14.76
C ILE A 40 -19.63 -2.89 14.27
N GLU A 41 -18.93 -2.05 15.02
CA GLU A 41 -18.66 -0.67 14.64
C GLU A 41 -17.81 -0.61 13.36
N MET A 42 -17.98 0.47 12.58
CA MET A 42 -17.20 0.71 11.37
C MET A 42 -16.00 1.63 11.67
N MET A 43 -14.84 1.32 11.09
CA MET A 43 -13.63 2.10 11.29
C MET A 43 -13.57 3.31 10.35
N GLY A 44 -13.15 4.47 10.89
CA GLY A 44 -12.81 5.67 10.10
C GLY A 44 -13.53 6.95 10.53
N MET A 45 -14.85 6.90 10.67
CA MET A 45 -15.65 8.11 10.97
C MET A 45 -15.71 8.47 12.46
N ALA A 46 -15.21 7.60 13.34
CA ALA A 46 -15.28 7.77 14.79
C ALA A 46 -16.71 8.00 15.31
N ASN A 47 -17.71 7.38 14.67
CA ASN A 47 -19.12 7.51 15.01
C ASN A 47 -19.64 6.22 15.70
N PRO A 48 -19.93 6.23 17.01
CA PRO A 48 -20.42 5.05 17.73
C PRO A 48 -21.79 4.52 17.27
N SER A 49 -22.53 5.29 16.47
CA SER A 49 -23.81 4.85 15.88
C SER A 49 -23.64 4.21 14.50
N GLN A 50 -22.43 4.22 13.94
CA GLN A 50 -22.13 3.59 12.66
C GLN A 50 -21.78 2.12 12.86
N ILE A 51 -22.81 1.28 12.85
CA ILE A 51 -22.72 -0.17 13.08
C ILE A 51 -23.01 -0.89 11.76
N ALA A 52 -22.17 -1.85 11.41
CA ALA A 52 -22.36 -2.70 10.24
C ALA A 52 -23.65 -3.52 10.35
N ASN A 53 -24.39 -3.62 9.25
CA ASN A 53 -25.67 -4.34 9.17
C ASN A 53 -25.80 -5.14 7.86
N GLY A 54 -24.67 -5.53 7.27
CA GLY A 54 -24.61 -6.24 6.01
C GLY A 54 -23.34 -5.93 5.21
N ILE A 55 -23.29 -6.49 4.00
CA ILE A 55 -22.17 -6.35 3.08
C ILE A 55 -22.70 -5.76 1.77
N HIS A 56 -22.13 -4.64 1.33
CA HIS A 56 -22.32 -4.16 -0.04
C HIS A 56 -21.30 -4.83 -0.98
N PHE A 57 -20.01 -4.73 -0.65
CA PHE A 57 -18.92 -5.45 -1.32
C PHE A 57 -17.99 -6.08 -0.27
N ARG A 58 -17.37 -7.19 -0.64
CA ARG A 58 -16.28 -7.81 0.14
C ARG A 58 -15.04 -6.90 0.15
N GLN A 59 -14.23 -7.04 1.18
CA GLN A 59 -12.94 -6.39 1.34
C GLN A 59 -11.84 -7.38 0.96
N TYR A 60 -10.84 -6.95 0.20
CA TYR A 60 -9.76 -7.82 -0.25
C TYR A 60 -8.37 -7.31 0.17
N SER A 61 -7.48 -8.25 0.45
CA SER A 61 -6.04 -8.04 0.41
C SER A 61 -5.53 -8.33 -1.00
N ARG A 62 -4.67 -7.46 -1.54
CA ARG A 62 -4.02 -7.61 -2.85
C ARG A 62 -2.51 -7.50 -2.66
N ALA A 63 -1.80 -8.60 -2.85
CA ALA A 63 -0.36 -8.70 -2.67
C ALA A 63 0.37 -8.67 -4.03
N PHE A 64 1.47 -7.92 -4.07
CA PHE A 64 2.35 -7.77 -5.22
C PHE A 64 3.78 -8.07 -4.75
N ILE A 65 4.34 -9.17 -5.23
CA ILE A 65 5.70 -9.59 -4.92
C ILE A 65 6.59 -9.25 -6.10
N VAL A 66 7.72 -8.61 -5.81
CA VAL A 66 8.79 -8.36 -6.78
C VAL A 66 10.05 -9.01 -6.25
N VAL A 67 10.65 -9.86 -7.07
CA VAL A 67 11.91 -10.56 -6.77
C VAL A 67 12.93 -10.18 -7.83
N ASP A 68 14.13 -9.88 -7.39
CA ASP A 68 15.29 -9.72 -8.28
C ASP A 68 15.58 -11.05 -8.98
N ALA A 69 15.57 -11.10 -10.31
CA ALA A 69 15.81 -12.37 -11.02
C ALA A 69 17.23 -12.93 -10.80
N SER A 70 18.18 -12.10 -10.40
CA SER A 70 19.57 -12.52 -10.11
C SER A 70 19.77 -13.01 -8.68
N ASN A 71 18.87 -12.65 -7.76
CA ASN A 71 18.94 -13.05 -6.36
C ASN A 71 17.53 -13.24 -5.78
N ASP A 72 17.09 -14.50 -5.70
CA ASP A 72 15.76 -14.83 -5.19
C ASP A 72 15.55 -14.44 -3.71
N THR A 73 16.60 -14.14 -2.95
CA THR A 73 16.48 -13.64 -1.56
C THR A 73 16.19 -12.14 -1.49
N ASN A 74 16.51 -11.39 -2.56
CA ASN A 74 16.18 -9.97 -2.66
C ASN A 74 14.77 -9.81 -3.23
N ARG A 75 13.81 -9.66 -2.32
CA ARG A 75 12.38 -9.55 -2.64
C ARG A 75 11.69 -8.53 -1.77
N LEU A 76 10.63 -7.94 -2.31
CA LEU A 76 9.69 -7.06 -1.62
C LEU A 76 8.29 -7.61 -1.84
N VAL A 77 7.43 -7.50 -0.83
CA VAL A 77 5.99 -7.64 -0.99
C VAL A 77 5.28 -6.35 -0.57
N PHE A 78 4.49 -5.80 -1.49
CA PHE A 78 3.55 -4.73 -1.20
C PHE A 78 2.14 -5.28 -1.17
N VAL A 79 1.41 -4.96 -0.10
CA VAL A 79 0.03 -5.40 0.09
C VAL A 79 -0.88 -4.19 0.22
N SER A 80 -1.87 -4.08 -0.66
CA SER A 80 -2.96 -3.12 -0.53
C SER A 80 -4.20 -3.83 0.01
N ILE A 81 -4.70 -3.36 1.15
CA ILE A 81 -5.89 -3.93 1.80
C ILE A 81 -7.07 -2.96 1.74
N ASP A 82 -8.26 -3.51 1.47
CA ASP A 82 -9.52 -2.78 1.57
C ASP A 82 -9.91 -2.58 3.04
N ALA A 83 -9.12 -1.81 3.77
CA ALA A 83 -9.34 -1.44 5.17
C ALA A 83 -8.97 0.03 5.43
N CYS A 84 -9.34 0.56 6.60
CA CYS A 84 -9.12 1.98 6.90
C CYS A 84 -7.63 2.32 7.07
N MET A 85 -6.86 1.48 7.76
CA MET A 85 -5.43 1.65 7.95
C MET A 85 -4.76 0.29 8.11
N GLY A 86 -3.48 0.19 7.74
CA GLY A 86 -2.61 -0.85 8.29
C GLY A 86 -2.28 -0.54 9.75
N THR A 87 -2.22 -1.55 10.61
CA THR A 87 -1.92 -1.37 12.05
C THR A 87 -0.66 -2.12 12.44
N GLN A 88 -0.01 -1.68 13.52
CA GLN A 88 1.20 -2.33 14.01
C GLN A 88 0.94 -3.79 14.42
N ILE A 89 -0.14 -4.05 15.18
CA ILE A 89 -0.49 -5.43 15.59
C ILE A 89 -0.74 -6.34 14.38
N MET A 90 -1.40 -5.82 13.34
CA MET A 90 -1.63 -6.53 12.09
C MET A 90 -0.31 -6.87 11.40
N LYS A 91 0.56 -5.88 11.20
CA LYS A 91 1.88 -6.08 10.57
C LYS A 91 2.72 -7.11 11.34
N ASN A 92 2.79 -7.00 12.66
CA ASN A 92 3.53 -7.94 13.49
C ASN A 92 2.99 -9.37 13.36
N LYS A 93 1.66 -9.55 13.44
CA LYS A 93 1.05 -10.88 13.32
C LYS A 93 1.17 -11.49 11.93
N VAL A 94 1.10 -10.68 10.88
CA VAL A 94 1.33 -11.13 9.50
C VAL A 94 2.77 -11.64 9.36
N VAL A 95 3.76 -10.85 9.78
CA VAL A 95 5.18 -11.24 9.71
C VAL A 95 5.44 -12.48 10.58
N GLU A 96 4.88 -12.55 11.79
CA GLU A 96 4.96 -13.71 12.69
C GLU A 96 4.44 -14.99 12.02
N LYS A 97 3.24 -14.93 11.40
CA LYS A 97 2.65 -16.08 10.69
C LYS A 97 3.46 -16.48 9.47
N LEU A 98 3.96 -15.51 8.69
CA LEU A 98 4.84 -15.80 7.55
C LEU A 98 6.13 -16.47 8.02
N GLN A 99 6.79 -15.96 9.06
CA GLN A 99 8.02 -16.55 9.59
C GLN A 99 7.80 -17.93 10.22
N SER A 100 6.61 -18.19 10.78
CA SER A 100 6.25 -19.50 11.34
C SER A 100 5.97 -20.57 10.26
N ASN A 101 5.71 -20.16 9.02
CA ASN A 101 5.52 -21.07 7.91
C ASN A 101 6.87 -21.42 7.27
N LYS A 102 7.22 -22.71 7.22
CA LYS A 102 8.51 -23.19 6.68
C LYS A 102 8.77 -22.77 5.23
N THR A 103 7.73 -22.57 4.42
CA THR A 103 7.86 -22.10 3.03
C THR A 103 8.31 -20.64 2.95
N PHE A 104 7.98 -19.84 3.95
CA PHE A 104 8.13 -18.38 3.96
C PHE A 104 9.19 -17.89 4.96
N ALA A 105 9.60 -18.75 5.90
CA ALA A 105 10.62 -18.47 6.90
C ALA A 105 11.89 -17.89 6.27
N GLY A 106 12.35 -16.76 6.80
CA GLY A 106 13.51 -16.02 6.28
C GLY A 106 13.28 -15.22 4.99
N LEU A 107 12.14 -15.37 4.30
CA LEU A 107 11.86 -14.68 3.04
C LEU A 107 11.10 -13.36 3.21
N TYR A 108 10.15 -13.32 4.16
CA TYR A 108 9.27 -12.16 4.38
C TYR A 108 9.39 -11.62 5.80
N THR A 109 10.18 -10.58 5.99
CA THR A 109 10.52 -9.98 7.28
C THR A 109 9.83 -8.62 7.46
N ASP A 110 10.09 -7.96 8.58
CA ASP A 110 9.64 -6.59 8.78
C ASP A 110 10.13 -5.64 7.68
N ASP A 111 11.36 -5.83 7.21
CA ASP A 111 12.05 -4.93 6.27
C ASP A 111 11.47 -4.94 4.86
N ASN A 112 10.87 -6.05 4.43
CA ASN A 112 10.47 -6.24 3.04
C ASN A 112 8.98 -6.55 2.84
N VAL A 113 8.17 -6.48 3.91
CA VAL A 113 6.71 -6.56 3.83
C VAL A 113 6.11 -5.18 4.06
N CYS A 114 5.43 -4.61 3.07
CA CYS A 114 4.71 -3.36 3.21
C CYS A 114 3.19 -3.62 3.16
N ILE A 115 2.44 -3.11 4.13
CA ILE A 115 0.97 -3.25 4.19
C ILE A 115 0.37 -1.85 4.22
N SER A 116 -0.51 -1.56 3.27
CA SER A 116 -1.14 -0.25 3.10
C SER A 116 -2.66 -0.40 3.00
N GLY A 117 -3.39 0.34 3.85
CA GLY A 117 -4.84 0.43 3.78
C GLY A 117 -5.27 1.43 2.71
N THR A 118 -6.32 1.11 1.96
CA THR A 118 -6.95 2.04 1.00
C THR A 118 -7.63 3.23 1.66
N HIS A 119 -7.77 3.19 2.99
CA HIS A 119 -8.47 4.20 3.76
C HIS A 119 -9.98 4.26 3.50
N THR A 120 -10.59 3.10 3.24
CA THR A 120 -12.05 2.97 3.30
C THR A 120 -12.56 3.20 4.72
N HIS A 121 -13.65 3.96 4.86
CA HIS A 121 -14.32 4.22 6.14
C HIS A 121 -15.53 3.29 6.33
N SER A 122 -15.51 2.13 5.66
CA SER A 122 -16.64 1.20 5.62
C SER A 122 -16.29 -0.26 5.87
N GLY A 123 -15.19 -0.49 6.58
CA GLY A 123 -14.82 -1.80 7.11
C GLY A 123 -15.12 -1.95 8.60
N PRO A 124 -15.20 -3.19 9.13
CA PRO A 124 -15.37 -3.44 10.56
C PRO A 124 -14.17 -2.91 11.37
N ALA A 125 -14.44 -2.44 12.59
CA ALA A 125 -13.47 -1.87 13.52
C ALA A 125 -12.83 -2.93 14.43
N GLY A 126 -12.13 -2.50 15.49
CA GLY A 126 -11.66 -3.41 16.54
C GLY A 126 -10.36 -4.17 16.25
N TYR A 127 -9.54 -3.73 15.27
CA TYR A 127 -8.27 -4.38 14.91
C TYR A 127 -7.02 -3.55 15.28
N PHE A 128 -7.14 -2.66 16.26
CA PHE A 128 -6.07 -1.79 16.78
C PHE A 128 -5.69 -2.20 18.20
N GLN A 129 -4.41 -2.06 18.56
CA GLN A 129 -3.90 -2.35 19.90
C GLN A 129 -3.87 -1.14 20.86
N TYR A 130 -4.17 0.06 20.34
CA TYR A 130 -4.07 1.31 21.11
C TYR A 130 -5.45 1.81 21.49
N LEU A 131 -5.61 2.12 22.78
CA LEU A 131 -6.87 2.57 23.39
C LEU A 131 -7.58 3.68 22.60
N LEU A 132 -6.82 4.63 22.03
CA LEU A 132 -7.38 5.74 21.24
C LEU A 132 -8.33 5.26 20.14
N TYR A 133 -7.98 4.17 19.45
CA TYR A 133 -8.79 3.62 18.35
C TYR A 133 -9.86 2.64 18.86
N GLU A 134 -9.69 2.06 20.05
CA GLU A 134 -10.66 1.14 20.65
C GLU A 134 -11.91 1.86 21.18
N ILE A 135 -11.79 3.10 21.65
CA ILE A 135 -12.91 3.86 22.25
C ILE A 135 -14.13 3.90 21.31
N THR A 136 -13.90 4.20 20.03
CA THR A 136 -14.98 4.29 19.03
C THR A 136 -15.29 2.95 18.37
N SER A 137 -14.42 1.94 18.55
CA SER A 137 -14.62 0.56 18.13
C SER A 137 -15.36 -0.29 19.18
N ARG A 138 -15.67 0.31 20.34
CA ARG A 138 -16.20 -0.40 21.54
C ARG A 138 -15.37 -1.60 21.98
N GLY A 139 -14.05 -1.52 21.78
CA GLY A 139 -13.08 -2.54 22.17
C GLY A 139 -12.41 -3.23 20.98
N PHE A 140 -11.86 -4.40 21.26
CA PHE A 140 -11.06 -5.20 20.34
C PHE A 140 -11.83 -6.41 19.84
N SER A 141 -11.81 -6.66 18.53
CA SER A 141 -12.43 -7.79 17.86
C SER A 141 -11.34 -8.70 17.30
N GLN A 142 -11.08 -9.81 17.98
CA GLN A 142 -10.12 -10.82 17.52
C GLN A 142 -10.55 -11.41 16.17
N GLU A 143 -11.85 -11.61 15.95
CA GLU A 143 -12.40 -12.10 14.68
C GLU A 143 -12.08 -11.16 13.52
N THR A 144 -12.20 -9.84 13.71
CA THR A 144 -11.85 -8.86 12.68
C THR A 144 -10.35 -8.88 12.39
N LEU A 145 -9.52 -8.91 13.43
CA LEU A 145 -8.08 -8.96 13.25
C LEU A 145 -7.63 -10.24 12.54
N ASP A 146 -8.16 -11.40 12.94
CA ASP A 146 -7.80 -12.69 12.36
C ASP A 146 -8.22 -12.76 10.89
N ALA A 147 -9.44 -12.32 10.55
CA ALA A 147 -9.90 -12.27 9.16
C ALA A 147 -8.96 -11.43 8.29
N ILE A 148 -8.49 -10.29 8.79
CA ILE A 148 -7.56 -9.43 8.05
C ILE A 148 -6.17 -10.06 7.95
N VAL A 149 -5.61 -10.52 9.07
CA VAL A 149 -4.26 -11.09 9.13
C VAL A 149 -4.17 -12.34 8.27
N ASP A 150 -5.12 -13.26 8.41
CA ASP A 150 -5.13 -14.52 7.66
C ASP A 150 -5.31 -14.25 6.17
N GLY A 151 -6.24 -13.37 5.79
CA GLY A 151 -6.40 -13.03 4.37
C GLY A 151 -5.20 -12.29 3.77
N ILE A 152 -4.47 -11.49 4.54
CA ILE A 152 -3.19 -10.93 4.09
C ILE A 152 -2.18 -12.06 3.84
N VAL A 153 -1.99 -12.97 4.79
CA VAL A 153 -1.06 -14.11 4.65
C VAL A 153 -1.41 -14.96 3.43
N GLU A 154 -2.70 -15.27 3.21
CA GLU A 154 -3.15 -16.03 2.05
C GLU A 154 -2.95 -15.28 0.73
N SER A 155 -3.19 -13.96 0.68
CA SER A 155 -2.90 -13.19 -0.53
C SER A 155 -1.40 -13.18 -0.89
N ILE A 156 -0.52 -13.16 0.13
CA ILE A 156 0.93 -13.28 -0.07
C ILE A 156 1.29 -14.70 -0.51
N ALA A 157 0.66 -15.72 0.07
CA ALA A 157 0.87 -17.11 -0.32
C ALA A 157 0.46 -17.37 -1.78
N GLU A 158 -0.69 -16.86 -2.21
CA GLU A 158 -1.16 -16.91 -3.59
C GLU A 158 -0.20 -16.16 -4.52
N ALA A 159 0.22 -14.95 -4.15
CA ALA A 159 1.21 -14.20 -4.91
C ALA A 159 2.53 -14.96 -5.04
N HIS A 160 2.99 -15.62 -3.97
CA HIS A 160 4.22 -16.40 -3.97
C HIS A 160 4.15 -17.60 -4.93
N GLN A 161 3.02 -18.30 -4.95
CA GLN A 161 2.80 -19.44 -5.85
C GLN A 161 2.73 -19.03 -7.33
N ASN A 162 2.30 -17.78 -7.58
CA ASN A 162 2.12 -17.23 -8.92
C ASN A 162 3.34 -16.44 -9.41
N ILE A 163 4.53 -16.61 -8.81
CA ILE A 163 5.74 -15.90 -9.24
C ILE A 163 6.16 -16.35 -10.65
N VAL A 164 6.19 -15.42 -11.60
CA VAL A 164 6.63 -15.64 -12.98
C VAL A 164 7.63 -14.55 -13.43
N PRO A 165 8.55 -14.85 -14.36
CA PRO A 165 9.41 -13.82 -14.95
C PRO A 165 8.59 -12.72 -15.64
N GLY A 166 8.93 -11.46 -15.39
CA GLY A 166 8.17 -10.32 -15.89
C GLY A 166 8.86 -8.97 -15.70
N LYS A 167 8.12 -7.91 -16.03
CA LYS A 167 8.58 -6.53 -16.03
C LYS A 167 7.60 -5.61 -15.31
N LEU A 168 8.14 -4.55 -14.72
CA LEU A 168 7.38 -3.46 -14.16
C LEU A 168 7.38 -2.30 -15.16
N LEU A 169 6.20 -1.79 -15.47
CA LEU A 169 5.99 -0.60 -16.28
C LEU A 169 5.52 0.54 -15.37
N TYR A 170 6.12 1.71 -15.54
CA TYR A 170 5.80 2.90 -14.76
C TYR A 170 5.16 3.95 -15.66
N ASN A 171 4.11 4.61 -15.17
CA ASN A 171 3.55 5.76 -15.84
C ASN A 171 2.95 6.74 -14.83
N THR A 172 2.86 8.02 -15.20
CA THR A 172 2.14 9.03 -14.43
C THR A 172 1.11 9.76 -15.28
N GLY A 173 0.14 10.39 -14.63
CA GLY A 173 -0.86 11.21 -15.29
C GLY A 173 -1.54 12.17 -14.33
N VAL A 174 -2.07 13.27 -14.85
CA VAL A 174 -2.80 14.26 -14.06
C VAL A 174 -4.28 13.85 -13.98
N LEU A 175 -4.79 13.60 -12.76
CA LEU A 175 -6.20 13.35 -12.53
C LEU A 175 -6.89 14.56 -11.88
N LEU A 176 -7.69 15.26 -12.69
CA LEU A 176 -8.52 16.37 -12.24
C LEU A 176 -9.89 15.88 -11.76
N ASN A 177 -10.56 16.69 -10.95
CA ASN A 177 -11.95 16.49 -10.51
C ASN A 177 -12.23 15.22 -9.67
N ALA A 178 -11.20 14.53 -9.18
CA ALA A 178 -11.34 13.36 -8.29
C ALA A 178 -11.08 13.67 -6.81
N SER A 179 -10.47 14.83 -6.50
CA SER A 179 -10.03 15.20 -5.16
C SER A 179 -10.20 16.68 -4.89
N ARG A 180 -10.36 17.04 -3.61
CA ARG A 180 -10.37 18.42 -3.11
C ARG A 180 -9.61 18.55 -1.79
N ASN A 181 -9.03 19.71 -1.52
CA ASN A 181 -8.42 20.00 -0.23
C ASN A 181 -9.52 20.22 0.80
N ARG A 182 -9.48 19.50 1.92
CA ARG A 182 -10.47 19.67 3.01
C ARG A 182 -10.07 20.71 4.05
N SER A 183 -8.85 21.25 3.95
CA SER A 183 -8.25 22.23 4.85
C SER A 183 -7.46 23.31 4.09
N PRO A 184 -8.10 24.04 3.14
CA PRO A 184 -7.39 25.01 2.29
C PRO A 184 -6.75 26.16 3.10
N THR A 185 -7.36 26.56 4.22
CA THR A 185 -6.80 27.60 5.09
C THR A 185 -5.47 27.19 5.71
N ALA A 186 -5.29 25.91 6.05
CA ALA A 186 -4.01 25.40 6.56
C ALA A 186 -2.95 25.40 5.45
N TYR A 187 -3.29 24.94 4.25
CA TYR A 187 -2.37 24.96 3.10
C TYR A 187 -1.88 26.38 2.77
N LEU A 188 -2.73 27.39 2.92
CA LEU A 188 -2.34 28.78 2.67
C LEU A 188 -1.27 29.30 3.64
N LEU A 189 -1.09 28.67 4.81
CA LEU A 189 -0.04 29.01 5.77
C LEU A 189 1.34 28.46 5.39
N ASN A 190 1.42 27.59 4.37
CA ASN A 190 2.70 27.09 3.87
C ASN A 190 3.52 28.25 3.25
N PRO A 191 4.85 28.22 3.34
CA PRO A 191 5.72 29.21 2.71
C PRO A 191 5.40 29.40 1.22
N GLU A 192 5.42 30.65 0.74
CA GLU A 192 5.12 30.94 -0.67
C GLU A 192 6.05 30.20 -1.64
N ALA A 193 7.32 30.02 -1.28
CA ALA A 193 8.28 29.27 -2.07
C ALA A 193 7.84 27.80 -2.27
N ASP A 194 7.25 27.17 -1.25
CA ASP A 194 6.78 25.78 -1.32
C ASP A 194 5.47 25.68 -2.12
N LYS A 195 4.55 26.63 -1.93
CA LYS A 195 3.30 26.68 -2.69
C LYS A 195 3.56 26.88 -4.19
N ALA A 196 4.55 27.71 -4.54
CA ALA A 196 4.94 27.98 -5.92
C ALA A 196 5.47 26.74 -6.68
N LEU A 197 5.86 25.66 -5.97
CA LEU A 197 6.27 24.39 -6.59
C LEU A 197 5.10 23.58 -7.16
N TYR A 198 3.85 23.93 -6.81
CA TYR A 198 2.68 23.14 -7.15
C TYR A 198 1.63 23.99 -7.87
N GLN A 199 1.03 23.43 -8.92
CA GLN A 199 -0.08 24.07 -9.63
C GLN A 199 -1.39 24.04 -8.81
N TYR A 200 -1.56 23.05 -7.94
CA TYR A 200 -2.80 22.81 -7.20
C TYR A 200 -2.52 22.62 -5.70
N ASP A 201 -3.53 22.90 -4.87
CA ASP A 201 -3.54 22.69 -3.41
C ASP A 201 -3.77 21.22 -3.00
N THR A 202 -3.87 20.34 -4.00
CA THR A 202 -4.06 18.90 -3.89
C THR A 202 -3.15 18.22 -4.89
N ASP A 203 -2.60 17.07 -4.50
CA ASP A 203 -1.82 16.27 -5.44
C ASP A 203 -2.75 15.72 -6.53
N LYS A 204 -2.42 16.04 -7.78
CA LYS A 204 -3.16 15.60 -8.97
C LYS A 204 -2.41 14.53 -9.74
N GLU A 205 -1.18 14.19 -9.37
CA GLU A 205 -0.44 13.12 -10.03
C GLU A 205 -0.99 11.77 -9.57
N MET A 206 -1.39 10.95 -10.53
CA MET A 206 -1.60 9.52 -10.35
C MET A 206 -0.36 8.80 -10.86
N VAL A 207 0.17 7.90 -10.04
CA VAL A 207 1.26 7.00 -10.42
C VAL A 207 0.69 5.60 -10.64
N VAL A 208 1.04 4.97 -11.76
CA VAL A 208 0.65 3.61 -12.11
C VAL A 208 1.92 2.76 -12.22
N ILE A 209 1.95 1.66 -11.46
CA ILE A 209 2.93 0.59 -11.62
C ILE A 209 2.19 -0.62 -12.16
N LYS A 210 2.43 -0.96 -13.42
CA LYS A 210 1.81 -2.11 -14.09
C LYS A 210 2.80 -3.28 -14.12
N PHE A 211 2.27 -4.47 -13.86
CA PHE A 211 3.03 -5.71 -13.81
C PHE A 211 2.62 -6.56 -15.02
N VAL A 212 3.61 -6.98 -15.81
CA VAL A 212 3.41 -7.83 -17.00
C VAL A 212 4.37 -9.00 -16.97
N ASP A 213 3.97 -10.15 -17.51
CA ASP A 213 4.89 -11.27 -17.72
C ASP A 213 5.82 -11.02 -18.92
N ASN A 214 6.79 -11.91 -19.13
CA ASN A 214 7.71 -11.79 -20.27
C ASN A 214 7.07 -12.00 -21.65
N ASN A 215 5.84 -12.52 -21.71
CA ASN A 215 5.06 -12.63 -22.95
C ASN A 215 4.22 -11.37 -23.22
N GLY A 216 4.22 -10.41 -22.29
CA GLY A 216 3.43 -9.18 -22.36
C GLY A 216 1.99 -9.33 -21.84
N ALA A 217 1.65 -10.45 -21.19
CA ALA A 217 0.35 -10.64 -20.55
C ALA A 217 0.26 -9.82 -19.25
N ASP A 218 -0.92 -9.26 -19.00
CA ASP A 218 -1.18 -8.42 -17.83
C ASP A 218 -1.32 -9.27 -16.57
N LEU A 219 -0.52 -8.99 -15.54
CA LEU A 219 -0.61 -9.63 -14.22
C LEU A 219 -1.40 -8.78 -13.22
N GLY A 220 -1.17 -7.46 -13.22
CA GLY A 220 -1.84 -6.55 -12.30
C GLY A 220 -1.31 -5.13 -12.36
N MET A 221 -1.84 -4.26 -11.51
CA MET A 221 -1.33 -2.88 -11.37
C MET A 221 -1.60 -2.30 -9.98
N ILE A 222 -0.70 -1.45 -9.51
CA ILE A 222 -0.89 -0.57 -8.36
C ILE A 222 -1.11 0.84 -8.89
N LYS A 223 -2.09 1.55 -8.32
CA LYS A 223 -2.40 2.94 -8.64
C LYS A 223 -2.31 3.77 -7.36
N TYR A 224 -1.34 4.65 -7.29
CA TYR A 224 -1.23 5.63 -6.22
C TYR A 224 -1.89 6.93 -6.65
N ILE A 225 -2.86 7.38 -5.86
CA ILE A 225 -3.51 8.66 -6.04
C ILE A 225 -3.91 9.24 -4.69
N CYS A 226 -3.75 10.54 -4.52
CA CYS A 226 -4.30 11.25 -3.38
C CYS A 226 -5.73 11.75 -3.66
N MET A 227 -6.71 11.19 -2.95
CA MET A 227 -8.12 11.61 -3.08
C MET A 227 -8.54 12.66 -2.04
N LEU A 228 -7.88 12.69 -0.88
CA LEU A 228 -8.17 13.61 0.22
C LEU A 228 -6.86 14.02 0.89
N LEU A 229 -6.46 15.28 0.72
CA LEU A 229 -5.20 15.80 1.25
C LEU A 229 -5.46 16.76 2.42
N MET A 230 -4.72 16.57 3.51
CA MET A 230 -4.37 17.64 4.44
C MET A 230 -2.92 17.99 4.10
N LYS A 231 -2.71 18.94 3.18
CA LYS A 231 -1.36 19.41 2.87
C LYS A 231 -0.97 20.37 3.98
N HIS A 232 -0.08 19.94 4.87
CA HIS A 232 0.60 20.81 5.82
C HIS A 232 1.85 21.42 5.17
#